data_AF-A0A3E3I291-F1
#
_entry.id   AF-A0A3E3I291-F1
#
_cell.length_a   1.000
_cell.length_b   1.000
_cell.length_c   1.000
_cell.angle_alpha   90.00
_cell.angle_beta   90.00
_cell.angle_gamma   90.00
#
_symmetry.space_group_name_H-M   'P 1'
#
loop_
_entity.id
_entity.type
_entity.pdbx_description
1 polymer ?
#
loop_
_entity_poly.entity_id
_entity_poly.type
_entity_poly.pdbx_seq_one_letter_code
_entity_poly.pdbx_strand_id
1 'polypeptide(L)'
;MKKRLLSCVLAGAMIVAMLAGCGGNSAEENAVQQQSEEAQEAGEIGFVPGEFPISKEPVTIKIMIPITASHAKSLGDLDMIKEYEEKTNVHIEWEEVSSEAYTEKYKLTLASGDLPDAFGPSFTYDPSVIYKYAKEGLIVPLDDYIENATINIKKWMNDYDEFRALSTYPDGHIYALPAIDENQNIRVDKILYINQSYLDKLGMDMPATLDEFGEYLRQATSRDLNGDGKNEYGLSFEALQNAPSIYTYLFGLFGVSWDTRSYMHSEEGTTQLQFAPAMEETRKALEYFHEWYEEGLLDPENFTQSSTQLKAKAKTEGVAASVVFWYLDLNDGDESMNEYRVMNLPEGPDGNQVWRRNGLIPGYVGNQFFITSANEHPAETLAFIDWWMDNSENALTNRFGPKGYSWDYLENGKWTELANIPSGEPRTMENSTLYATWGYGIPYWCFGDFWAEKEITAETALERQGALNESYMKVAAPGLPELVYEEDENREALNIKTDLFKYVDSQLAQFITNGVTDESWDAYIKKMKDLQADRWAELYQKYYNIMMES
;
A
#
# COMPACT_ATOMS: atom_id res chain seq x y z
N MET A 1 -32.96 13.00 60.05
CA MET A 1 -33.88 12.57 58.98
C MET A 1 -33.45 12.99 57.57
N LYS A 2 -32.81 14.15 57.37
CA LYS A 2 -32.39 14.62 56.02
C LYS A 2 -31.26 13.82 55.33
N LYS A 3 -30.39 13.12 56.07
CA LYS A 3 -29.31 12.28 55.47
C LYS A 3 -29.77 10.89 55.01
N ARG A 4 -30.91 10.38 55.50
CA ARG A 4 -31.46 9.06 55.10
C ARG A 4 -32.33 9.13 53.85
N LEU A 5 -32.94 10.28 53.56
CA LEU A 5 -33.65 10.51 52.30
C LEU A 5 -32.71 10.67 51.11
N LEU A 6 -31.53 11.28 51.31
CA LEU A 6 -30.56 11.48 50.22
C LEU A 6 -29.94 10.16 49.72
N SER A 7 -29.68 9.20 50.63
CA SER A 7 -29.17 7.87 50.27
C SER A 7 -30.20 6.97 49.58
N CYS A 8 -31.51 7.19 49.81
CA CYS A 8 -32.56 6.43 49.11
C CYS A 8 -32.84 6.98 47.69
N VAL A 9 -32.61 8.28 47.46
CA VAL A 9 -32.73 8.90 46.12
C VAL A 9 -31.54 8.54 45.23
N LEU A 10 -30.33 8.48 45.78
CA LEU A 10 -29.13 8.04 45.04
C LEU A 10 -29.12 6.54 44.70
N ALA A 11 -29.69 5.69 45.56
CA ALA A 11 -29.85 4.26 45.26
C ALA A 11 -30.98 3.98 44.24
N GLY A 12 -32.01 4.84 44.19
CA GLY A 12 -33.07 4.76 43.18
C GLY A 12 -32.62 5.19 41.78
N ALA A 13 -31.76 6.21 41.69
CA ALA A 13 -31.21 6.67 40.40
C ALA A 13 -30.24 5.66 39.76
N MET A 14 -29.53 4.85 40.57
CA MET A 14 -28.61 3.82 40.08
C MET A 14 -29.31 2.56 39.54
N ILE A 15 -30.56 2.30 39.91
CA ILE A 15 -31.32 1.12 39.45
C ILE A 15 -32.06 1.41 38.12
N VAL A 16 -32.36 2.67 37.82
CA VAL A 16 -32.97 3.06 36.53
C VAL A 16 -31.93 3.08 35.40
N ALA A 17 -30.64 3.25 35.71
CA ALA A 17 -29.55 3.18 34.73
C ALA A 17 -29.18 1.74 34.29
N MET A 18 -29.65 0.71 35.00
CA MET A 18 -29.34 -0.70 34.70
C MET A 18 -30.38 -1.41 33.82
N LEU A 19 -31.45 -0.72 33.40
CA LEU A 19 -32.55 -1.31 32.61
C LEU A 19 -32.64 -0.78 31.17
N ALA A 20 -31.71 0.07 30.72
CA ALA A 20 -31.60 0.53 29.33
C ALA A 20 -30.59 -0.27 28.49
N GLY A 21 -30.02 -1.36 29.02
CA GLY A 21 -29.00 -2.18 28.35
C GLY A 21 -29.54 -3.55 27.91
N CYS A 22 -30.57 -3.57 27.07
CA CYS A 22 -31.02 -4.74 26.29
C CYS A 22 -31.92 -4.25 25.15
N GLY A 23 -31.31 -3.84 24.05
CA GLY A 23 -32.01 -3.32 22.86
C GLY A 23 -31.02 -2.93 21.77
N GLY A 24 -30.10 -3.83 21.43
CA GLY A 24 -29.01 -3.60 20.47
C GLY A 24 -29.43 -3.66 19.01
N ASN A 25 -30.54 -3.02 18.62
CA ASN A 25 -30.95 -2.96 17.21
C ASN A 25 -31.52 -1.59 16.79
N SER A 26 -31.72 -0.66 17.72
CA SER A 26 -32.32 0.65 17.46
C SER A 26 -31.34 1.82 17.56
N ALA A 27 -30.09 1.60 17.99
CA ALA A 27 -29.05 2.63 17.98
C ALA A 27 -28.35 2.74 16.62
N GLU A 28 -28.11 1.60 15.95
CA GLU A 28 -27.64 1.56 14.55
C GLU A 28 -28.67 2.20 13.60
N GLU A 29 -29.97 1.87 13.74
CA GLU A 29 -31.02 2.49 12.91
C GLU A 29 -31.11 4.02 13.07
N ASN A 30 -30.91 4.56 14.28
CA ASN A 30 -30.97 6.01 14.52
C ASN A 30 -29.72 6.76 14.02
N ALA A 31 -28.53 6.16 14.12
CA ALA A 31 -27.31 6.79 13.59
C ALA A 31 -27.31 6.82 12.05
N VAL A 32 -27.78 5.74 11.42
CA VAL A 32 -27.96 5.66 9.97
C VAL A 32 -29.07 6.62 9.48
N GLN A 33 -30.18 6.74 10.23
CA GLN A 33 -31.23 7.72 9.89
C GLN A 33 -30.74 9.17 9.96
N GLN A 34 -30.01 9.54 11.01
CA GLN A 34 -29.52 10.91 11.18
C GLN A 34 -28.49 11.29 10.09
N GLN A 35 -27.63 10.35 9.67
CA GLN A 35 -26.69 10.56 8.55
C GLN A 35 -27.40 10.66 7.18
N SER A 36 -28.46 9.88 6.96
CA SER A 36 -29.25 9.95 5.72
C SER A 36 -30.01 11.28 5.58
N GLU A 37 -30.43 11.89 6.71
CA GLU A 37 -31.06 13.21 6.74
C GLU A 37 -30.04 14.31 6.44
N GLU A 38 -28.82 14.27 6.99
CA GLU A 38 -27.74 15.23 6.71
C GLU A 38 -27.28 15.19 5.24
N ALA A 39 -27.16 14.00 4.64
CA ALA A 39 -26.85 13.85 3.21
C ALA A 39 -27.97 14.39 2.29
N GLN A 40 -29.23 14.32 2.71
CA GLN A 40 -30.37 14.93 2.00
C GLN A 40 -30.47 16.45 2.25
N GLU A 41 -30.18 16.93 3.45
CA GLU A 41 -30.25 18.35 3.82
C GLU A 41 -29.22 19.18 3.03
N ALA A 42 -28.09 18.58 2.64
CA ALA A 42 -27.08 19.16 1.75
C ALA A 42 -27.70 19.71 0.43
N GLY A 43 -28.77 19.07 -0.08
CA GLY A 43 -29.52 19.55 -1.25
C GLY A 43 -30.42 20.78 -1.00
N GLU A 44 -30.85 21.03 0.24
CA GLU A 44 -31.63 22.23 0.60
C GLU A 44 -30.73 23.46 0.83
N ILE A 45 -29.47 23.24 1.20
CA ILE A 45 -28.46 24.28 1.39
C ILE A 45 -27.79 24.70 0.07
N GLY A 46 -28.30 24.32 -1.10
CA GLY A 46 -27.78 24.77 -2.40
C GLY A 46 -26.35 24.35 -2.72
N PHE A 47 -25.84 23.33 -2.02
CA PHE A 47 -24.67 22.57 -2.44
C PHE A 47 -25.08 21.65 -3.58
N VAL A 48 -24.30 21.66 -4.67
CA VAL A 48 -24.44 20.75 -5.80
C VAL A 48 -23.08 20.11 -6.00
N PRO A 49 -22.94 18.79 -5.82
CA PRO A 49 -21.67 18.10 -6.06
C PRO A 49 -21.07 18.48 -7.41
N GLY A 50 -19.77 18.77 -7.43
CA GLY A 50 -19.05 19.19 -8.64
C GLY A 50 -19.23 20.66 -9.04
N GLU A 51 -20.08 21.45 -8.37
CA GLU A 51 -20.18 22.90 -8.56
C GLU A 51 -19.44 23.68 -7.46
N PHE A 52 -18.92 24.86 -7.81
CA PHE A 52 -18.19 25.73 -6.89
C PHE A 52 -18.98 26.97 -6.48
N PRO A 53 -18.84 27.44 -5.21
CA PRO A 53 -18.07 26.81 -4.15
C PRO A 53 -18.77 25.53 -3.63
N ILE A 54 -17.98 24.57 -3.13
CA ILE A 54 -18.49 23.32 -2.54
C ILE A 54 -19.30 23.64 -1.29
N SER A 55 -18.78 24.51 -0.43
CA SER A 55 -19.53 25.00 0.72
C SER A 55 -19.98 26.45 0.51
N LYS A 56 -21.18 26.80 1.01
CA LYS A 56 -21.65 28.19 1.01
C LYS A 56 -20.86 29.07 1.97
N GLU A 57 -20.51 28.51 3.12
CA GLU A 57 -19.74 29.19 4.16
C GLU A 57 -18.38 28.49 4.31
N PRO A 58 -17.31 29.21 4.67
CA PRO A 58 -16.01 28.58 4.92
C PRO A 58 -16.10 27.48 5.99
N VAL A 59 -15.67 26.27 5.64
CA VAL A 59 -15.55 25.13 6.55
C VAL A 59 -14.09 24.70 6.66
N THR A 60 -13.71 24.12 7.81
CA THR A 60 -12.38 23.55 8.04
C THR A 60 -12.51 22.07 8.28
N ILE A 61 -11.69 21.27 7.61
CA ILE A 61 -11.64 19.81 7.74
C ILE A 61 -10.22 19.41 8.11
N LYS A 62 -10.05 18.67 9.20
CA LYS A 62 -8.77 18.14 9.65
C LYS A 62 -8.53 16.74 9.08
N ILE A 63 -7.45 16.56 8.31
CA ILE A 63 -7.11 15.27 7.68
C ILE A 63 -5.74 14.79 8.14
N MET A 64 -5.67 13.58 8.71
CA MET A 64 -4.41 12.95 9.09
C MET A 64 -3.82 12.14 7.93
N ILE A 65 -2.55 12.38 7.57
CA ILE A 65 -1.91 11.76 6.40
C ILE A 65 -0.48 11.28 6.69
N PRO A 66 -0.01 10.21 6.03
CA PRO A 66 1.40 9.88 6.03
C PRO A 66 2.16 10.84 5.10
N ILE A 67 3.39 11.20 5.45
CA ILE A 67 4.35 11.88 4.57
C ILE A 67 5.72 11.22 4.67
N THR A 68 6.52 11.32 3.61
CA THR A 68 7.90 10.83 3.60
C THR A 68 8.88 11.97 3.80
N ALA A 69 10.11 11.66 4.22
CA ALA A 69 11.18 12.65 4.35
C ALA A 69 11.55 13.36 3.03
N SER A 70 11.11 12.82 1.88
CA SER A 70 11.33 13.42 0.55
C SER A 70 10.32 14.51 0.20
N HIS A 71 9.28 14.76 1.00
CA HIS A 71 8.35 15.86 0.74
C HIS A 71 9.02 17.20 1.03
N ALA A 72 9.23 18.01 -0.01
CA ALA A 72 9.89 19.30 0.12
C ALA A 72 9.00 20.40 0.71
N LYS A 73 7.67 20.22 0.65
CA LYS A 73 6.67 21.19 1.09
C LYS A 73 5.50 20.47 1.73
N SER A 74 4.94 21.03 2.79
CA SER A 74 3.68 20.54 3.38
C SER A 74 2.55 20.66 2.36
N LEU A 75 1.59 19.73 2.39
CA LEU A 75 0.48 19.71 1.44
C LEU A 75 -0.37 20.98 1.52
N GLY A 76 -0.62 21.48 2.73
CA GLY A 76 -1.37 22.73 2.95
C GLY A 76 -0.64 23.97 2.43
N ASP A 77 0.66 23.86 2.15
CA ASP A 77 1.43 24.97 1.58
C ASP A 77 1.41 25.01 0.05
N LEU A 78 1.02 23.92 -0.62
CA LEU A 78 1.00 23.80 -2.08
C LEU A 78 0.03 24.83 -2.70
N ASP A 79 0.50 25.52 -3.74
CA ASP A 79 -0.28 26.61 -4.35
C ASP A 79 -1.58 26.08 -4.97
N MET A 80 -1.51 24.89 -5.59
CA MET A 80 -2.68 24.19 -6.13
C MET A 80 -3.73 23.84 -5.06
N ILE A 81 -3.31 23.56 -3.83
CA ILE A 81 -4.24 23.26 -2.72
C ILE A 81 -4.86 24.56 -2.24
N LYS A 82 -4.05 25.60 -1.97
CA LYS A 82 -4.54 26.93 -1.56
C LYS A 82 -5.55 27.52 -2.54
N GLU A 83 -5.25 27.47 -3.85
CA GLU A 83 -6.18 27.93 -4.90
C GLU A 83 -7.49 27.13 -4.90
N TYR A 84 -7.41 25.83 -4.64
CA TYR A 84 -8.58 24.96 -4.56
C TYR A 84 -9.41 25.22 -3.30
N GLU A 85 -8.79 25.44 -2.15
CA GLU A 85 -9.46 25.82 -0.90
C GLU A 85 -10.22 27.16 -1.04
N GLU A 86 -9.59 28.17 -1.66
CA GLU A 86 -10.23 29.47 -1.93
C GLU A 86 -11.45 29.33 -2.85
N LYS A 87 -11.39 28.45 -3.85
CA LYS A 87 -12.47 28.21 -4.80
C LYS A 87 -13.65 27.44 -4.18
N THR A 88 -13.36 26.59 -3.19
CA THR A 88 -14.33 25.64 -2.63
C THR A 88 -15.00 26.12 -1.35
N ASN A 89 -14.42 27.12 -0.68
CA ASN A 89 -14.71 27.47 0.73
C ASN A 89 -14.45 26.29 1.69
N VAL A 90 -13.58 25.35 1.33
CA VAL A 90 -13.20 24.22 2.17
C VAL A 90 -11.71 24.31 2.45
N HIS A 91 -11.33 24.54 3.69
CA HIS A 91 -9.94 24.59 4.13
C HIS A 91 -9.53 23.26 4.77
N ILE A 92 -8.36 22.73 4.43
CA ILE A 92 -7.85 21.48 4.99
C ILE A 92 -6.72 21.74 6.00
N GLU A 93 -6.94 21.33 7.24
CA GLU A 93 -5.88 21.25 8.26
C GLU A 93 -5.19 19.87 8.17
N TRP A 94 -4.00 19.82 7.57
CA TRP A 94 -3.24 18.59 7.43
C TRP A 94 -2.49 18.22 8.72
N GLU A 95 -2.85 17.09 9.35
CA GLU A 95 -2.03 16.44 10.38
C GLU A 95 -1.05 15.47 9.71
N GLU A 96 0.10 16.01 9.33
CA GLU A 96 1.17 15.26 8.67
C GLU A 96 1.98 14.43 9.67
N VAL A 97 2.07 13.13 9.42
CA VAL A 97 2.77 12.16 10.26
C VAL A 97 3.78 11.41 9.41
N SER A 98 5.00 11.15 9.92
CA SER A 98 5.99 10.41 9.15
C SER A 98 5.49 9.00 8.79
N SER A 99 5.78 8.56 7.58
CA SER A 99 5.30 7.26 7.07
C SER A 99 5.72 6.09 7.94
N GLU A 100 6.89 6.17 8.59
CA GLU A 100 7.40 5.15 9.50
C GLU A 100 6.61 5.06 10.81
N ALA A 101 6.00 6.16 11.26
CA ALA A 101 5.21 6.21 12.49
C ALA A 101 3.70 6.09 12.24
N TYR A 102 3.27 6.18 10.98
CA TYR A 102 1.86 6.33 10.61
C TYR A 102 0.98 5.18 11.11
N THR A 103 1.42 3.93 10.88
CA THR A 103 0.65 2.73 11.22
C THR A 103 0.26 2.69 12.70
N GLU A 104 1.20 3.00 13.59
CA GLU A 104 0.95 3.01 15.04
C GLU A 104 0.12 4.23 15.44
N LYS A 105 0.38 5.38 14.83
CA LYS A 105 -0.33 6.62 15.11
C LYS A 105 -1.81 6.54 14.75
N TYR A 106 -2.20 6.07 13.55
CA TYR A 106 -3.62 6.00 13.18
C TYR A 106 -4.39 5.01 14.08
N LYS A 107 -3.80 3.85 14.40
CA LYS A 107 -4.40 2.85 15.30
C LYS A 107 -4.63 3.42 16.70
N LEU A 108 -3.66 4.17 17.21
CA LEU A 108 -3.76 4.82 18.52
C LEU A 108 -4.84 5.91 18.52
N THR A 109 -4.91 6.72 17.47
CA THR A 109 -5.93 7.77 17.30
C THR A 109 -7.34 7.18 17.26
N LEU A 110 -7.55 6.09 16.52
CA LEU A 110 -8.83 5.37 16.52
C LEU A 110 -9.17 4.81 17.90
N ALA A 111 -8.19 4.21 18.58
CA ALA A 111 -8.37 3.62 19.91
C ALA A 111 -8.66 4.66 21.01
N SER A 112 -8.14 5.89 20.87
CA SER A 112 -8.38 6.97 21.84
C SER A 112 -9.70 7.69 21.63
N GLY A 113 -10.26 7.65 20.42
CA GLY A 113 -11.43 8.43 20.02
C GLY A 113 -11.15 9.93 19.82
N ASP A 114 -9.88 10.34 19.85
CA ASP A 114 -9.45 11.72 19.55
C ASP A 114 -9.24 11.87 18.03
N LEU A 115 -10.36 11.80 17.31
CA LEU A 115 -10.36 11.59 15.86
C LEU A 115 -10.14 12.91 15.08
N PRO A 116 -9.36 12.90 13.98
CA PRO A 116 -9.46 13.92 12.94
C PRO A 116 -10.79 13.76 12.18
N ASP A 117 -11.16 14.70 11.33
CA ASP A 117 -12.37 14.60 10.51
C ASP A 117 -12.24 13.48 9.45
N ALA A 118 -11.03 13.28 8.91
CA ALA A 118 -10.76 12.17 8.02
C ALA A 118 -9.32 11.66 8.13
N PHE A 119 -9.12 10.46 7.59
CA PHE A 119 -7.84 9.82 7.40
C PHE A 119 -7.58 9.70 5.89
N GLY A 120 -6.46 10.26 5.43
CA GLY A 120 -6.13 10.30 4.00
C GLY A 120 -5.37 9.05 3.50
N PRO A 121 -4.99 9.01 2.21
CA PRO A 121 -4.30 7.89 1.55
C PRO A 121 -3.21 7.22 2.38
N SER A 122 -3.29 5.89 2.56
CA SER A 122 -2.20 5.10 3.15
C SER A 122 -2.26 3.64 2.75
N PHE A 123 -1.12 3.06 2.41
CA PHE A 123 -0.99 1.62 2.16
C PHE A 123 -0.95 0.77 3.45
N THR A 124 -1.10 1.37 4.62
CA THR A 124 -0.91 0.71 5.93
C THR A 124 -2.20 0.42 6.69
N TYR A 125 -3.35 0.81 6.13
CA TYR A 125 -4.63 0.57 6.75
C TYR A 125 -5.00 -0.90 6.71
N ASP A 126 -5.38 -1.43 7.87
CA ASP A 126 -5.92 -2.78 8.00
C ASP A 126 -7.45 -2.68 7.99
N PRO A 127 -8.15 -3.28 7.02
CA PRO A 127 -9.60 -3.17 6.93
C PRO A 127 -10.32 -3.85 8.10
N SER A 128 -9.70 -4.83 8.75
CA SER A 128 -10.25 -5.43 9.97
C SER A 128 -10.29 -4.40 11.12
N VAL A 129 -9.33 -3.46 11.14
CA VAL A 129 -9.30 -2.34 12.10
C VAL A 129 -10.33 -1.29 11.74
N ILE A 130 -10.45 -0.91 10.47
CA ILE A 130 -11.50 0.02 10.00
C ILE A 130 -12.87 -0.54 10.36
N TYR A 131 -13.14 -1.80 10.02
CA TYR A 131 -14.44 -2.42 10.28
C TYR A 131 -14.80 -2.41 11.76
N LYS A 132 -13.83 -2.79 12.62
CA LYS A 132 -14.02 -2.75 14.07
C LYS A 132 -14.49 -1.36 14.54
N TYR A 133 -13.81 -0.29 14.14
CA TYR A 133 -14.16 1.05 14.59
C TYR A 133 -15.39 1.64 13.88
N ALA A 134 -15.71 1.17 12.67
CA ALA A 134 -17.00 1.44 12.03
C ALA A 134 -18.17 0.86 12.85
N LYS A 135 -18.05 -0.39 13.33
CA LYS A 135 -19.06 -0.99 14.22
C LYS A 135 -19.16 -0.31 15.59
N GLU A 136 -18.10 0.35 16.05
CA GLU A 136 -18.12 1.20 17.24
C GLU A 136 -18.72 2.61 16.97
N GLY A 137 -19.08 2.92 15.72
CA GLY A 137 -19.68 4.19 15.31
C GLY A 137 -18.68 5.34 15.14
N LEU A 138 -17.38 5.04 15.07
CA LEU A 138 -16.32 6.04 14.92
C LEU A 138 -15.95 6.34 13.47
N ILE A 139 -16.37 5.49 12.52
CA ILE A 139 -16.13 5.64 11.08
C ILE A 139 -17.49 5.70 10.39
N VAL A 140 -17.65 6.66 9.48
CA VAL A 140 -18.91 6.97 8.80
C VAL A 140 -19.12 6.03 7.62
N PRO A 141 -20.29 5.39 7.46
CA PRO A 141 -20.67 4.71 6.22
C PRO A 141 -20.79 5.74 5.10
N LEU A 142 -20.14 5.49 3.98
CA LEU A 142 -20.01 6.45 2.88
C LEU A 142 -21.11 6.29 1.82
N ASP A 143 -21.94 5.24 1.89
CA ASP A 143 -22.89 4.88 0.83
C ASP A 143 -23.78 6.05 0.39
N ASP A 144 -24.48 6.68 1.34
CA ASP A 144 -25.37 7.79 1.06
C ASP A 144 -24.62 9.05 0.59
N TYR A 145 -23.42 9.28 1.10
CA TYR A 145 -22.58 10.40 0.67
C TYR A 145 -22.00 10.19 -0.71
N ILE A 146 -21.61 8.97 -1.07
CA ILE A 146 -21.20 8.64 -2.44
C ILE A 146 -22.38 8.90 -3.38
N GLU A 147 -23.59 8.45 -3.01
CA GLU A 147 -24.77 8.60 -3.86
C GLU A 147 -25.22 10.05 -4.05
N ASN A 148 -25.08 10.90 -3.03
CA ASN A 148 -25.68 12.24 -3.00
C ASN A 148 -24.67 13.40 -2.99
N ALA A 149 -23.41 13.16 -2.63
CA ALA A 149 -22.36 14.18 -2.49
C ALA A 149 -21.21 14.05 -3.51
N THR A 150 -21.25 13.07 -4.41
CA THR A 150 -20.20 12.83 -5.42
C THR A 150 -20.76 12.66 -6.83
N ILE A 151 -19.96 13.00 -7.85
CA ILE A 151 -20.25 12.70 -9.26
C ILE A 151 -19.34 11.59 -9.75
N ASN A 152 -18.02 11.73 -9.55
CA ASN A 152 -17.02 10.88 -10.18
C ASN A 152 -16.87 9.54 -9.46
N ILE A 153 -16.80 9.55 -8.13
CA ILE A 153 -16.75 8.35 -7.28
C ILE A 153 -18.00 7.50 -7.52
N LYS A 154 -19.18 8.14 -7.49
CA LYS A 154 -20.45 7.48 -7.80
C LYS A 154 -20.46 6.84 -9.19
N LYS A 155 -20.08 7.60 -10.23
CA LYS A 155 -20.02 7.08 -11.60
C LYS A 155 -19.12 5.85 -11.66
N TRP A 156 -17.94 5.95 -11.06
CA TRP A 156 -16.97 4.87 -11.03
C TRP A 156 -17.48 3.62 -10.32
N MET A 157 -18.05 3.74 -9.12
CA MET A 157 -18.59 2.58 -8.40
C MET A 157 -19.75 1.89 -9.15
N ASN A 158 -20.44 2.60 -10.03
CA ASN A 158 -21.48 2.03 -10.89
C ASN A 158 -20.93 1.41 -12.18
N ASP A 159 -19.80 1.91 -12.68
CA ASP A 159 -19.19 1.40 -13.93
C ASP A 159 -18.31 0.15 -13.68
N TYR A 160 -17.88 -0.09 -12.43
CA TYR A 160 -16.96 -1.17 -12.07
C TYR A 160 -17.43 -1.95 -10.82
N ASP A 161 -18.30 -2.94 -11.05
CA ASP A 161 -18.89 -3.77 -9.99
C ASP A 161 -17.84 -4.45 -9.10
N GLU A 162 -16.72 -4.88 -9.68
CA GLU A 162 -15.63 -5.55 -8.96
C GLU A 162 -14.96 -4.65 -7.91
N PHE A 163 -14.85 -3.35 -8.18
CA PHE A 163 -14.26 -2.42 -7.23
C PHE A 163 -15.23 -2.06 -6.11
N ARG A 164 -16.52 -1.96 -6.45
CA ARG A 164 -17.57 -1.78 -5.45
C ARG A 164 -17.60 -2.98 -4.51
N ALA A 165 -17.53 -4.20 -5.04
CA ALA A 165 -17.47 -5.43 -4.26
C ALA A 165 -16.26 -5.42 -3.30
N LEU A 166 -15.07 -5.08 -3.78
CA LEU A 166 -13.85 -5.01 -2.95
C LEU A 166 -13.87 -3.89 -1.90
N SER A 167 -14.67 -2.84 -2.11
CA SER A 167 -14.85 -1.74 -1.18
C SER A 167 -15.98 -1.95 -0.16
N THR A 168 -16.80 -2.99 -0.34
CA THR A 168 -17.96 -3.28 0.51
C THR A 168 -17.55 -4.19 1.67
N TYR A 169 -17.88 -3.77 2.89
CA TYR A 169 -17.62 -4.49 4.12
C TYR A 169 -18.72 -5.53 4.40
N PRO A 170 -18.54 -6.49 5.34
CA PRO A 170 -19.47 -7.61 5.53
C PRO A 170 -20.92 -7.23 5.83
N ASP A 171 -21.17 -6.07 6.44
CA ASP A 171 -22.51 -5.55 6.69
C ASP A 171 -23.14 -4.81 5.49
N GLY A 172 -22.46 -4.80 4.34
CA GLY A 172 -22.96 -4.23 3.09
C GLY A 172 -22.66 -2.74 2.90
N HIS A 173 -21.93 -2.12 3.82
CA HIS A 173 -21.56 -0.71 3.77
C HIS A 173 -20.16 -0.48 3.20
N ILE A 174 -19.94 0.70 2.62
CA ILE A 174 -18.61 1.17 2.23
C ILE A 174 -18.09 2.13 3.29
N TYR A 175 -17.03 1.75 4.02
CA TYR A 175 -16.43 2.59 5.06
C TYR A 175 -15.17 3.33 4.62
N ALA A 176 -14.57 2.93 3.50
CA ALA A 176 -13.36 3.55 2.99
C ALA A 176 -13.32 3.52 1.46
N LEU A 177 -12.89 4.62 0.86
CA LEU A 177 -12.61 4.70 -0.57
C LEU A 177 -11.27 4.03 -0.89
N PRO A 178 -11.15 3.33 -2.03
CA PRO A 178 -9.87 2.86 -2.52
C PRO A 178 -9.14 3.95 -3.31
N ALA A 179 -7.89 3.68 -3.69
CA ALA A 179 -7.22 4.37 -4.79
C ALA A 179 -7.13 3.41 -5.98
N ILE A 180 -7.18 3.97 -7.20
CA ILE A 180 -7.08 3.23 -8.44
C ILE A 180 -5.92 3.76 -9.27
N ASP A 181 -5.03 2.86 -9.67
CA ASP A 181 -3.88 3.16 -10.53
C ASP A 181 -3.61 2.00 -11.50
N GLU A 182 -4.33 1.95 -12.62
CA GLU A 182 -4.21 0.87 -13.61
C GLU A 182 -2.95 0.97 -14.50
N ASN A 183 -1.89 1.62 -14.01
CA ASN A 183 -0.64 1.75 -14.72
C ASN A 183 -0.01 0.38 -15.00
N GLN A 184 0.18 0.04 -16.28
CA GLN A 184 0.72 -1.25 -16.67
C GLN A 184 2.14 -1.52 -16.13
N ASN A 185 2.88 -0.47 -15.78
CA ASN A 185 4.24 -0.57 -15.21
C ASN A 185 4.25 -0.90 -13.71
N ILE A 186 3.10 -0.97 -13.06
CA ILE A 186 2.97 -1.20 -11.60
C ILE A 186 2.30 -2.52 -11.28
N ARG A 187 1.88 -3.28 -12.31
CA ARG A 187 1.25 -4.60 -12.19
C ARG A 187 2.10 -5.59 -11.41
N VAL A 188 3.41 -5.37 -11.38
CA VAL A 188 4.36 -6.03 -10.49
C VAL A 188 5.18 -4.94 -9.83
N ASP A 189 5.08 -4.86 -8.51
CA ASP A 189 5.60 -3.75 -7.71
C ASP A 189 7.08 -3.91 -7.37
N LYS A 190 7.59 -5.14 -7.31
CA LYS A 190 9.00 -5.43 -7.03
C LYS A 190 9.61 -6.26 -8.14
N ILE A 191 10.81 -5.86 -8.58
CA ILE A 191 11.56 -6.51 -9.65
C ILE A 191 13.05 -6.50 -9.33
N LEU A 192 13.79 -7.40 -9.97
CA LEU A 192 15.24 -7.48 -9.87
C LEU A 192 15.92 -6.41 -10.73
N TYR A 193 16.89 -5.74 -10.13
CA TYR A 193 17.85 -4.87 -10.78
C TYR A 193 19.26 -5.42 -10.58
N ILE A 194 20.11 -5.24 -11.59
CA ILE A 194 21.50 -5.68 -11.59
C ILE A 194 22.41 -4.56 -12.06
N ASN A 195 23.59 -4.42 -11.48
CA ASN A 195 24.58 -3.45 -11.91
C ASN A 195 25.27 -3.96 -13.20
N GLN A 196 24.88 -3.37 -14.33
CA GLN A 196 25.40 -3.68 -15.65
C GLN A 196 26.87 -3.29 -15.79
N SER A 197 27.33 -2.21 -15.15
CA SER A 197 28.75 -1.81 -15.20
C SER A 197 29.65 -2.88 -14.57
N TYR A 198 29.15 -3.57 -13.55
CA TYR A 198 29.86 -4.66 -12.90
C TYR A 198 29.90 -5.91 -13.78
N LEU A 199 28.78 -6.28 -14.43
CA LEU A 199 28.76 -7.36 -15.43
C LEU A 199 29.79 -7.11 -16.53
N ASP A 200 29.83 -5.89 -17.07
CA ASP A 200 30.75 -5.51 -18.14
C ASP A 200 32.22 -5.59 -17.70
N LYS A 201 32.54 -5.12 -16.49
CA LYS A 201 33.90 -5.21 -15.89
C LYS A 201 34.33 -6.65 -15.64
N LEU A 202 33.39 -7.52 -15.29
CA LEU A 202 33.63 -8.95 -15.06
C LEU A 202 33.65 -9.76 -16.35
N GLY A 203 33.16 -9.20 -17.46
CA GLY A 203 33.01 -9.90 -18.73
C GLY A 203 31.96 -11.01 -18.67
N MET A 204 30.89 -10.79 -17.91
CA MET A 204 29.80 -11.73 -17.70
C MET A 204 28.56 -11.32 -18.49
N ASP A 205 27.83 -12.29 -19.01
CA ASP A 205 26.53 -12.08 -19.63
C ASP A 205 25.44 -11.89 -18.54
N MET A 206 24.31 -11.31 -18.93
CA MET A 206 23.12 -11.18 -18.08
C MET A 206 22.67 -12.57 -17.58
N PRO A 207 22.58 -12.83 -16.26
CA PRO A 207 22.20 -14.14 -15.74
C PRO A 207 20.80 -14.58 -16.16
N ALA A 208 20.67 -15.81 -16.64
CA ALA A 208 19.38 -16.42 -16.99
C ALA A 208 18.90 -17.44 -15.95
N THR A 209 19.80 -17.91 -15.08
CA THR A 209 19.51 -18.89 -14.01
C THR A 209 19.96 -18.39 -12.64
N LEU A 210 19.39 -18.95 -11.58
CA LEU A 210 19.76 -18.60 -10.21
C LEU A 210 21.23 -18.95 -9.89
N ASP A 211 21.78 -20.00 -10.52
CA ASP A 211 23.19 -20.39 -10.38
C ASP A 211 24.13 -19.37 -11.03
N GLU A 212 23.83 -18.92 -12.26
CA GLU A 212 24.57 -17.85 -12.94
C GLU A 212 24.48 -16.53 -12.17
N PHE A 213 23.30 -16.25 -11.60
CA PHE A 213 23.11 -15.06 -10.78
C PHE A 213 23.95 -15.13 -9.50
N GLY A 214 23.97 -16.29 -8.82
CA GLY A 214 24.86 -16.53 -7.68
C GLY A 214 26.35 -16.40 -8.04
N GLU A 215 26.77 -16.85 -9.22
CA GLU A 215 28.14 -16.67 -9.69
C GLU A 215 28.49 -15.20 -9.95
N TYR A 216 27.57 -14.44 -10.53
CA TYR A 216 27.75 -12.99 -10.67
C TYR A 216 27.94 -12.33 -9.30
N LEU A 217 27.10 -12.67 -8.31
CA LEU A 217 27.24 -12.14 -6.95
C LEU A 217 28.59 -12.51 -6.34
N ARG A 218 29.04 -13.77 -6.45
CA ARG A 218 30.38 -14.20 -5.98
C ARG A 218 31.53 -13.41 -6.61
N GLN A 219 31.44 -13.13 -7.91
CA GLN A 219 32.47 -12.36 -8.60
C GLN A 219 32.44 -10.88 -8.20
N ALA A 220 31.25 -10.31 -8.00
CA ALA A 220 31.09 -8.93 -7.58
C ALA A 220 31.57 -8.71 -6.14
N THR A 221 31.21 -9.60 -5.20
CA THR A 221 31.58 -9.48 -3.76
C THR A 221 33.04 -9.83 -3.45
N SER A 222 33.80 -10.32 -4.43
CA SER A 222 35.22 -10.66 -4.28
C SER A 222 36.18 -9.57 -4.76
N ARG A 223 35.67 -8.45 -5.28
CA ARG A 223 36.45 -7.40 -5.94
C ARG A 223 35.93 -6.01 -5.58
N ASP A 224 36.82 -5.04 -5.72
CA ASP A 224 36.50 -3.62 -5.73
C ASP A 224 36.22 -3.21 -7.19
N LEU A 225 34.94 -3.10 -7.55
CA LEU A 225 34.46 -2.76 -8.89
C LEU A 225 34.11 -1.26 -9.02
N ASN A 226 33.83 -0.57 -7.91
CA ASN A 226 33.52 0.85 -7.87
C ASN A 226 34.75 1.75 -7.60
N GLY A 227 35.86 1.19 -7.13
CA GLY A 227 37.12 1.87 -6.86
C GLY A 227 37.23 2.55 -5.49
N ASP A 228 36.36 2.22 -4.52
CA ASP A 228 36.34 2.80 -3.17
C ASP A 228 37.28 2.10 -2.18
N GLY A 229 37.96 1.03 -2.61
CA GLY A 229 38.87 0.23 -1.81
C GLY A 229 38.21 -0.84 -0.94
N LYS A 230 36.91 -1.10 -1.11
CA LYS A 230 36.16 -2.19 -0.46
C LYS A 230 35.59 -3.13 -1.51
N ASN A 231 35.21 -4.33 -1.07
CA ASN A 231 34.44 -5.23 -1.92
C ASN A 231 32.99 -4.77 -1.98
N GLU A 232 32.34 -5.03 -3.12
CA GLU A 232 30.94 -4.70 -3.33
C GLU A 232 30.00 -5.52 -2.44
N TYR A 233 28.84 -4.96 -2.09
CA TYR A 233 27.73 -5.75 -1.57
C TYR A 233 27.10 -6.57 -2.71
N GLY A 234 26.71 -7.82 -2.44
CA GLY A 234 26.09 -8.68 -3.44
C GLY A 234 24.62 -8.30 -3.67
N LEU A 235 23.71 -9.16 -3.18
CA LEU A 235 22.29 -8.89 -3.18
C LEU A 235 21.91 -8.06 -1.93
N SER A 236 21.49 -6.82 -2.18
CA SER A 236 21.04 -5.89 -1.13
C SER A 236 19.58 -5.51 -1.35
N PHE A 237 18.81 -5.36 -0.27
CA PHE A 237 17.39 -5.06 -0.32
C PHE A 237 16.87 -4.44 0.99
N GLU A 238 15.70 -3.82 0.94
CA GLU A 238 15.10 -3.15 2.11
C GLU A 238 14.40 -4.14 3.05
N ALA A 239 14.47 -3.86 4.34
CA ALA A 239 13.61 -4.48 5.32
C ALA A 239 12.22 -3.82 5.28
N LEU A 240 11.16 -4.63 5.22
CA LEU A 240 9.80 -4.13 5.36
C LEU A 240 9.40 -4.13 6.84
N GLN A 241 8.79 -3.05 7.32
CA GLN A 241 8.25 -3.01 8.67
C GLN A 241 6.93 -3.78 8.73
N ASN A 242 6.79 -4.70 9.69
CA ASN A 242 5.58 -5.49 9.93
C ASN A 242 5.12 -6.33 8.72
N ALA A 243 6.06 -6.74 7.86
CA ALA A 243 5.82 -7.62 6.73
C ALA A 243 7.10 -8.42 6.43
N PRO A 244 7.02 -9.57 5.73
CA PRO A 244 8.20 -10.28 5.28
C PRO A 244 9.01 -9.36 4.37
N SER A 245 10.33 -9.26 4.61
CA SER A 245 11.18 -8.41 3.76
C SER A 245 11.11 -8.86 2.30
N ILE A 246 11.38 -7.91 1.41
CA ILE A 246 11.26 -8.01 -0.05
C ILE A 246 11.94 -9.24 -0.69
N TYR A 247 12.89 -9.88 -0.01
CA TYR A 247 13.54 -11.11 -0.48
C TYR A 247 12.59 -12.29 -0.68
N THR A 248 11.43 -12.33 -0.01
CA THR A 248 10.49 -13.45 -0.15
C THR A 248 9.89 -13.55 -1.55
N TYR A 249 9.98 -12.49 -2.35
CA TYR A 249 9.66 -12.57 -3.77
C TYR A 249 10.58 -13.56 -4.52
N LEU A 250 11.85 -13.65 -4.13
CA LEU A 250 12.80 -14.58 -4.73
C LEU A 250 12.53 -16.04 -4.37
N PHE A 251 11.67 -16.30 -3.38
CA PHE A 251 11.24 -17.67 -3.08
C PHE A 251 10.37 -18.22 -4.22
N GLY A 252 9.87 -17.35 -5.09
CA GLY A 252 9.18 -17.74 -6.32
C GLY A 252 10.06 -18.54 -7.28
N LEU A 253 11.39 -18.39 -7.18
CA LEU A 253 12.37 -19.21 -7.90
C LEU A 253 12.44 -20.66 -7.34
N PHE A 254 11.84 -20.92 -6.18
CA PHE A 254 11.68 -22.25 -5.59
C PHE A 254 10.26 -22.79 -5.75
N GLY A 255 9.38 -22.04 -6.42
CA GLY A 255 8.00 -22.43 -6.68
C GLY A 255 6.97 -21.84 -5.70
N VAL A 256 7.37 -20.94 -4.80
CA VAL A 256 6.44 -20.35 -3.82
C VAL A 256 6.52 -18.83 -3.76
N SER A 257 5.37 -18.17 -3.90
CA SER A 257 5.23 -16.73 -3.65
C SER A 257 4.00 -16.51 -2.76
N TRP A 258 3.95 -15.44 -1.99
CA TRP A 258 2.76 -15.17 -1.18
C TRP A 258 2.46 -13.70 -1.13
N ASP A 259 1.21 -13.33 -0.84
CA ASP A 259 0.88 -11.95 -0.52
C ASP A 259 1.46 -11.56 0.86
N THR A 260 2.14 -10.42 0.95
CA THR A 260 2.84 -10.00 2.19
C THR A 260 1.90 -9.63 3.34
N ARG A 261 0.60 -9.51 3.10
CA ARG A 261 -0.39 -9.10 4.12
C ARG A 261 -1.23 -10.27 4.62
N SER A 262 -1.23 -11.39 3.90
CA SER A 262 -1.96 -12.60 4.25
C SER A 262 -1.08 -13.84 4.42
N TYR A 263 0.12 -13.85 3.85
CA TYR A 263 1.05 -14.98 3.83
C TYR A 263 0.48 -16.20 3.11
N MET A 264 -0.57 -15.99 2.33
CA MET A 264 -1.21 -17.00 1.51
C MET A 264 -0.57 -17.00 0.12
N HIS A 265 -0.28 -18.20 -0.37
CA HIS A 265 0.11 -18.49 -1.74
C HIS A 265 -1.13 -18.80 -2.56
N SER A 266 -1.17 -18.26 -3.77
CA SER A 266 -2.13 -18.59 -4.82
C SER A 266 -1.38 -19.11 -6.04
N GLU A 267 -1.95 -20.11 -6.70
CA GLU A 267 -1.56 -20.48 -8.06
C GLU A 267 -2.52 -19.85 -9.06
N GLU A 268 -2.08 -19.61 -10.29
CA GLU A 268 -2.95 -19.05 -11.32
C GLU A 268 -4.07 -20.04 -11.70
N GLY A 269 -5.31 -19.55 -11.75
CA GLY A 269 -6.47 -20.34 -12.14
C GLY A 269 -7.07 -21.23 -11.04
N THR A 270 -6.57 -21.14 -9.80
CA THR A 270 -7.16 -21.82 -8.63
C THR A 270 -7.66 -20.81 -7.61
N THR A 271 -8.68 -21.21 -6.85
CA THR A 271 -9.13 -20.49 -5.66
C THR A 271 -8.61 -21.10 -4.37
N GLN A 272 -7.90 -22.24 -4.45
CA GLN A 272 -7.29 -22.90 -3.30
C GLN A 272 -6.01 -22.18 -2.93
N LEU A 273 -5.95 -21.74 -1.67
CA LEU A 273 -4.85 -20.99 -1.10
C LEU A 273 -4.08 -21.86 -0.11
N GLN A 274 -2.78 -21.62 -0.01
CA GLN A 274 -1.90 -22.33 0.91
C GLN A 274 -1.18 -21.35 1.81
N PHE A 275 -0.99 -21.69 3.09
CA PHE A 275 -0.16 -20.88 3.97
C PHE A 275 1.32 -21.08 3.61
N ALA A 276 1.86 -20.16 2.82
CA ALA A 276 3.15 -20.30 2.17
C ALA A 276 4.35 -20.50 3.13
N PRO A 277 4.40 -19.87 4.32
CA PRO A 277 5.51 -20.06 5.24
C PRO A 277 5.69 -21.49 5.75
N ALA A 278 4.68 -22.35 5.60
CA ALA A 278 4.73 -23.76 6.01
C ALA A 278 5.02 -24.73 4.84
N MET A 279 5.17 -24.22 3.61
CA MET A 279 5.45 -25.03 2.42
C MET A 279 6.90 -25.52 2.39
N GLU A 280 7.14 -26.66 1.72
CA GLU A 280 8.48 -27.23 1.57
C GLU A 280 9.36 -26.37 0.64
N GLU A 281 8.74 -25.74 -0.36
CA GLU A 281 9.35 -24.77 -1.26
C GLU A 281 9.95 -23.59 -0.48
N THR A 282 9.28 -23.14 0.59
CA THR A 282 9.78 -22.10 1.49
C THR A 282 11.02 -22.58 2.24
N ARG A 283 11.02 -23.83 2.73
CA ARG A 283 12.20 -24.43 3.37
C ARG A 283 13.39 -24.46 2.42
N LYS A 284 13.20 -24.95 1.20
CA LYS A 284 14.26 -25.02 0.17
C LYS A 284 14.85 -23.64 -0.13
N ALA A 285 14.00 -22.62 -0.26
CA ALA A 285 14.45 -21.26 -0.47
C ALA A 285 15.30 -20.77 0.71
N LEU A 286 14.86 -21.00 1.95
CA LEU A 286 15.61 -20.62 3.16
C LEU A 286 16.99 -21.32 3.24
N GLU A 287 17.05 -22.61 2.93
CA GLU A 287 18.31 -23.36 2.88
C GLU A 287 19.26 -22.75 1.83
N TYR A 288 18.76 -22.41 0.65
CA TYR A 288 19.58 -21.79 -0.41
C TYR A 288 20.04 -20.37 -0.06
N PHE A 289 19.16 -19.53 0.49
CA PHE A 289 19.53 -18.17 0.91
C PHE A 289 20.46 -18.18 2.13
N HIS A 290 20.44 -19.24 2.94
CA HIS A 290 21.44 -19.45 3.97
C HIS A 290 22.84 -19.70 3.39
N GLU A 291 22.97 -20.53 2.34
CA GLU A 291 24.24 -20.73 1.64
C GLU A 291 24.80 -19.39 1.12
N TRP A 292 23.94 -18.55 0.51
CA TRP A 292 24.32 -17.20 0.07
C TRP A 292 24.72 -16.28 1.22
N TYR A 293 24.09 -16.42 2.39
CA TYR A 293 24.48 -15.69 3.58
C TYR A 293 25.87 -16.13 4.07
N GLU A 294 26.15 -17.43 4.14
CA GLU A 294 27.46 -17.98 4.55
C GLU A 294 28.58 -17.60 3.56
N GLU A 295 28.28 -17.54 2.26
CA GLU A 295 29.19 -17.08 1.21
C GLU A 295 29.40 -15.55 1.22
N GLY A 296 28.63 -14.78 2.00
CA GLY A 296 28.70 -13.32 2.04
C GLY A 296 28.11 -12.63 0.81
N LEU A 297 27.19 -13.30 0.11
CA LEU A 297 26.49 -12.77 -1.07
C LEU A 297 25.31 -11.88 -0.71
N LEU A 298 24.80 -11.99 0.52
CA LEU A 298 23.75 -11.12 1.04
C LEU A 298 24.35 -9.96 1.82
N ASP A 299 23.85 -8.75 1.58
CA ASP A 299 24.18 -7.59 2.42
C ASP A 299 23.76 -7.84 3.89
N PRO A 300 24.68 -7.72 4.86
CA PRO A 300 24.38 -7.97 6.28
C PRO A 300 23.27 -7.09 6.85
N GLU A 301 23.02 -5.91 6.27
CA GLU A 301 22.01 -4.96 6.75
C GLU A 301 20.61 -5.18 6.15
N ASN A 302 20.45 -6.18 5.27
CA ASN A 302 19.21 -6.52 4.59
C ASN A 302 17.97 -6.68 5.50
N PHE A 303 18.18 -7.05 6.76
CA PHE A 303 17.10 -7.28 7.73
C PHE A 303 16.77 -6.04 8.58
N THR A 304 17.47 -4.93 8.38
CA THR A 304 17.34 -3.72 9.21
C THR A 304 17.32 -2.41 8.42
N GLN A 305 17.86 -2.38 7.20
CA GLN A 305 17.97 -1.15 6.42
C GLN A 305 16.65 -0.75 5.77
N SER A 306 16.38 0.56 5.74
CA SER A 306 15.26 1.16 5.01
C SER A 306 15.57 1.33 3.51
N SER A 307 14.53 1.62 2.72
CA SER A 307 14.66 2.02 1.31
C SER A 307 15.69 3.13 1.09
N THR A 308 15.66 4.15 1.95
CA THR A 308 16.56 5.31 1.86
C THR A 308 18.01 4.89 2.11
N GLN A 309 18.25 4.01 3.07
CA GLN A 309 19.59 3.47 3.34
C GLN A 309 20.08 2.60 2.18
N LEU A 310 19.22 1.72 1.63
CA LEU A 310 19.55 0.91 0.47
C LEU A 310 19.95 1.77 -0.74
N LYS A 311 19.15 2.79 -1.08
CA LYS A 311 19.43 3.71 -2.20
C LYS A 311 20.73 4.48 -1.99
N ALA A 312 20.98 4.97 -0.78
CA ALA A 312 22.24 5.66 -0.45
C ALA A 312 23.44 4.72 -0.62
N LYS A 313 23.35 3.49 -0.09
CA LYS A 313 24.39 2.46 -0.22
C LYS A 313 24.66 2.10 -1.69
N ALA A 314 23.62 1.84 -2.47
CA ALA A 314 23.73 1.53 -3.89
C ALA A 314 24.42 2.66 -4.69
N LYS A 315 24.31 3.91 -4.24
CA LYS A 315 24.96 5.08 -4.83
C LYS A 315 26.42 5.27 -4.42
N THR A 316 26.79 4.96 -3.17
CA THR A 316 28.10 5.36 -2.61
C THR A 316 29.02 4.23 -2.18
N GLU A 317 28.48 3.05 -1.88
CA GLU A 317 29.24 1.91 -1.34
C GLU A 317 29.23 0.68 -2.27
N GLY A 318 28.38 0.71 -3.30
CA GLY A 318 28.35 -0.27 -4.37
C GLY A 318 27.55 -1.54 -4.05
N VAL A 319 26.53 -1.79 -4.86
CA VAL A 319 25.62 -2.93 -4.75
C VAL A 319 25.57 -3.65 -6.10
N ALA A 320 25.74 -4.97 -6.11
CA ALA A 320 25.75 -5.75 -7.35
C ALA A 320 24.33 -5.97 -7.88
N ALA A 321 23.38 -6.28 -7.00
CA ALA A 321 21.99 -6.48 -7.38
C ALA A 321 21.02 -6.12 -6.26
N SER A 322 19.78 -5.80 -6.61
CA SER A 322 18.73 -5.50 -5.64
C SER A 322 17.35 -5.90 -6.15
N VAL A 323 16.50 -6.33 -5.23
CA VAL A 323 15.04 -6.35 -5.47
C VAL A 323 14.50 -5.07 -4.87
N VAL A 324 13.82 -4.26 -5.67
CA VAL A 324 13.31 -2.96 -5.24
C VAL A 324 11.85 -2.78 -5.59
N PHE A 325 11.17 -1.99 -4.77
CA PHE A 325 9.86 -1.46 -5.09
C PHE A 325 9.98 -0.37 -6.18
N TRP A 326 9.20 -0.51 -7.24
CA TRP A 326 9.09 0.40 -8.38
C TRP A 326 10.35 0.56 -9.24
N TYR A 327 11.28 1.41 -8.81
CA TYR A 327 12.51 1.74 -9.54
C TYR A 327 13.65 1.89 -8.53
N LEU A 328 14.79 1.29 -8.85
CA LEU A 328 16.05 1.67 -8.24
C LEU A 328 16.52 2.93 -8.96
N ASP A 329 15.91 4.06 -8.60
CA ASP A 329 16.32 5.36 -9.10
C ASP A 329 17.51 5.84 -8.28
N LEU A 330 18.71 5.70 -8.85
CA LEU A 330 19.98 6.03 -8.19
C LEU A 330 20.37 7.50 -8.37
N ASN A 331 19.66 8.20 -9.23
CA ASN A 331 19.82 9.63 -9.41
C ASN A 331 18.54 10.16 -10.04
N ASP A 332 17.70 10.81 -9.23
CA ASP A 332 17.22 12.19 -9.41
C ASP A 332 17.46 12.77 -10.82
N GLY A 333 16.91 12.10 -11.84
CA GLY A 333 16.98 12.31 -13.29
C GLY A 333 18.34 12.44 -14.02
N ASP A 334 19.45 11.85 -13.54
CA ASP A 334 20.66 11.68 -14.37
C ASP A 334 20.78 10.26 -14.92
N GLU A 335 20.22 10.05 -16.11
CA GLU A 335 20.20 8.76 -16.82
C GLU A 335 21.60 8.24 -17.18
N SER A 336 22.61 9.12 -17.28
CA SER A 336 23.98 8.73 -17.63
C SER A 336 24.73 7.98 -16.51
N MET A 337 24.16 8.00 -15.31
CA MET A 337 24.69 7.37 -14.10
C MET A 337 23.88 6.17 -13.62
N ASN A 338 22.82 5.76 -14.35
CA ASN A 338 22.06 4.58 -13.97
C ASN A 338 22.82 3.34 -14.45
N GLU A 339 23.75 2.84 -13.64
CA GLU A 339 24.48 1.60 -13.94
C GLU A 339 23.61 0.35 -13.79
N TYR A 340 22.42 0.49 -13.21
CA TYR A 340 21.53 -0.62 -12.93
C TYR A 340 20.52 -0.79 -14.06
N ARG A 341 20.29 -2.03 -14.42
CA ARG A 341 19.36 -2.46 -15.46
C ARG A 341 18.35 -3.42 -14.87
N VAL A 342 17.15 -3.43 -15.42
CA VAL A 342 16.13 -4.38 -15.00
C VAL A 342 16.54 -5.76 -15.50
N MET A 343 16.57 -6.72 -14.60
CA MET A 343 16.86 -8.11 -14.93
C MET A 343 15.54 -8.84 -15.22
N ASN A 344 15.50 -9.62 -16.30
CA ASN A 344 14.46 -10.63 -16.48
C ASN A 344 14.50 -11.61 -15.29
N LEU A 345 13.35 -12.17 -14.92
CA LEU A 345 13.31 -13.15 -13.85
C LEU A 345 14.17 -14.38 -14.25
N PRO A 346 15.18 -14.77 -13.45
CA PRO A 346 15.98 -15.94 -13.75
C PRO A 346 15.16 -17.21 -13.52
N GLU A 347 15.59 -18.33 -14.09
CA GLU A 347 15.06 -19.65 -13.76
C GLU A 347 15.65 -20.13 -12.43
N GLY A 348 14.80 -20.63 -11.54
CA GLY A 348 15.26 -21.27 -10.31
C GLY A 348 15.87 -22.66 -10.52
N PRO A 349 16.38 -23.30 -9.45
CA PRO A 349 17.13 -24.57 -9.56
C PRO A 349 16.36 -25.72 -10.21
N ASP A 350 15.04 -25.76 -9.98
CA ASP A 350 14.12 -26.76 -10.55
C ASP A 350 13.40 -26.24 -11.83
N GLY A 351 13.85 -25.13 -12.41
CA GLY A 351 13.20 -24.44 -13.54
C GLY A 351 11.96 -23.63 -13.11
N ASN A 352 11.76 -23.44 -11.81
CA ASN A 352 10.62 -22.68 -11.28
C ASN A 352 10.78 -21.19 -11.56
N GLN A 353 9.67 -20.58 -11.97
CA GLN A 353 9.51 -19.14 -12.10
C GLN A 353 8.11 -18.80 -11.63
N VAL A 354 7.99 -18.30 -10.40
CA VAL A 354 6.74 -17.79 -9.85
C VAL A 354 6.98 -16.37 -9.42
N TRP A 355 6.05 -15.48 -9.73
CA TRP A 355 6.04 -14.12 -9.20
C TRP A 355 4.64 -13.75 -8.75
N ARG A 356 4.43 -12.53 -8.27
CA ARG A 356 3.11 -12.05 -7.87
C ARG A 356 2.82 -10.66 -8.44
N ARG A 357 1.56 -10.45 -8.78
CA ARG A 357 1.04 -9.14 -9.18
C ARG A 357 0.83 -8.26 -7.95
N ASN A 358 0.84 -6.95 -8.17
CA ASN A 358 0.45 -5.98 -7.17
C ASN A 358 -1.09 -5.94 -7.07
N GLY A 359 -1.63 -6.54 -6.01
CA GLY A 359 -3.06 -6.65 -5.78
C GLY A 359 -3.75 -7.75 -6.60
N LEU A 360 -4.99 -8.03 -6.21
CA LEU A 360 -5.87 -8.98 -6.91
C LEU A 360 -6.27 -8.44 -8.28
N ILE A 361 -6.78 -7.20 -8.28
CA ILE A 361 -7.11 -6.46 -9.49
C ILE A 361 -6.00 -5.43 -9.71
N PRO A 362 -5.31 -5.46 -10.86
CA PRO A 362 -4.25 -4.52 -11.16
C PRO A 362 -4.70 -3.08 -10.94
N GLY A 363 -3.96 -2.36 -10.10
CA GLY A 363 -4.22 -0.96 -9.83
C GLY A 363 -5.25 -0.68 -8.73
N TYR A 364 -6.00 -1.66 -8.25
CA TYR A 364 -6.89 -1.47 -7.11
C TYR A 364 -6.12 -1.53 -5.79
N VAL A 365 -6.25 -0.49 -4.97
CA VAL A 365 -5.73 -0.46 -3.61
C VAL A 365 -6.86 -0.07 -2.67
N GLY A 366 -7.33 -1.03 -1.88
CA GLY A 366 -8.42 -0.82 -0.92
C GLY A 366 -8.06 0.17 0.20
N ASN A 367 -9.11 0.68 0.85
CA ASN A 367 -9.01 1.33 2.16
C ASN A 367 -8.08 2.54 2.22
N GLN A 368 -8.07 3.41 1.23
CA GLN A 368 -7.15 4.55 1.16
C GLN A 368 -7.67 5.80 1.86
N PHE A 369 -8.97 6.03 1.93
CA PHE A 369 -9.53 7.24 2.56
C PHE A 369 -10.81 6.91 3.32
N PHE A 370 -10.94 7.38 4.56
CA PHE A 370 -12.17 7.21 5.33
C PHE A 370 -12.47 8.43 6.21
N ILE A 371 -13.76 8.65 6.45
CA ILE A 371 -14.29 9.77 7.23
C ILE A 371 -14.67 9.27 8.62
N THR A 372 -14.35 10.05 9.63
CA THR A 372 -14.67 9.71 11.02
C THR A 372 -15.96 10.35 11.48
N SER A 373 -16.50 9.88 12.60
CA SER A 373 -17.67 10.47 13.25
C SER A 373 -17.44 11.88 13.81
N ALA A 374 -16.19 12.39 13.82
CA ALA A 374 -15.88 13.76 14.24
C ALA A 374 -16.16 14.79 13.15
N ASN A 375 -16.28 14.35 11.90
CA ASN A 375 -16.49 15.23 10.75
C ASN A 375 -17.92 15.77 10.71
N GLU A 376 -18.08 17.07 10.91
CA GLU A 376 -19.37 17.77 10.80
C GLU A 376 -19.75 18.11 9.33
N HIS A 377 -18.86 17.84 8.37
CA HIS A 377 -18.98 18.17 6.93
C HIS A 377 -18.61 16.99 5.99
N PRO A 378 -19.18 15.79 6.17
CA PRO A 378 -18.81 14.60 5.38
C PRO A 378 -19.13 14.75 3.89
N ALA A 379 -20.21 15.44 3.53
CA ALA A 379 -20.59 15.68 2.14
C ALA A 379 -19.59 16.60 1.43
N GLU A 380 -19.20 17.72 2.07
CA GLU A 380 -18.20 18.65 1.56
C GLU A 380 -16.82 17.99 1.48
N THR A 381 -16.49 17.14 2.47
CA THR A 381 -15.24 16.35 2.47
C THR A 381 -15.15 15.45 1.24
N LEU A 382 -16.19 14.66 0.95
CA LEU A 382 -16.18 13.78 -0.22
C LEU A 382 -16.20 14.57 -1.52
N ALA A 383 -16.98 15.64 -1.62
CA ALA A 383 -17.01 16.49 -2.81
C ALA A 383 -15.65 17.14 -3.10
N PHE A 384 -14.93 17.55 -2.04
CA PHE A 384 -13.58 18.10 -2.16
C PHE A 384 -12.62 17.10 -2.81
N ILE A 385 -12.70 15.83 -2.39
CA ILE A 385 -11.90 14.73 -2.95
C ILE A 385 -12.38 14.34 -4.36
N ASP A 386 -13.69 14.29 -4.60
CA ASP A 386 -14.33 13.86 -5.85
C ASP A 386 -13.89 14.68 -7.07
N TRP A 387 -13.69 15.98 -6.89
CA TRP A 387 -13.31 16.89 -7.98
C TRP A 387 -11.95 16.56 -8.61
N TRP A 388 -11.01 16.01 -7.85
CA TRP A 388 -9.70 15.66 -8.37
C TRP A 388 -9.75 14.53 -9.41
N MET A 389 -10.90 13.86 -9.53
CA MET A 389 -11.19 12.81 -10.53
C MET A 389 -12.04 13.29 -11.70
N ASP A 390 -12.48 14.55 -11.70
CA ASP A 390 -13.42 15.07 -12.69
C ASP A 390 -12.90 14.96 -14.13
N ASN A 391 -11.59 15.10 -14.30
CA ASN A 391 -10.94 14.99 -15.60
C ASN A 391 -9.44 14.66 -15.46
N SER A 392 -8.83 14.25 -16.58
CA SER A 392 -7.41 13.86 -16.62
C SER A 392 -6.46 14.98 -16.20
N GLU A 393 -6.77 16.26 -16.47
CA GLU A 393 -5.88 17.36 -16.07
C GLU A 393 -5.87 17.58 -14.55
N ASN A 394 -7.01 17.42 -13.87
CA ASN A 394 -7.07 17.43 -12.41
C ASN A 394 -6.26 16.28 -11.82
N ALA A 395 -6.43 15.07 -12.35
CA ALA A 395 -5.69 13.89 -11.89
C ALA A 395 -4.17 14.04 -12.11
N LEU A 396 -3.76 14.58 -13.27
CA LEU A 396 -2.36 14.89 -13.58
C LEU A 396 -1.83 15.99 -12.65
N THR A 397 -2.63 17.00 -12.34
CA THR A 397 -2.24 18.08 -11.43
C THR A 397 -2.05 17.56 -10.01
N ASN A 398 -2.98 16.73 -9.50
CA ASN A 398 -2.85 16.07 -8.20
C ASN A 398 -1.54 15.26 -8.10
N ARG A 399 -1.24 14.47 -9.15
CA ARG A 399 -0.14 13.51 -9.13
C ARG A 399 1.22 14.09 -9.48
N PHE A 400 1.27 14.99 -10.46
CA PHE A 400 2.49 15.47 -11.11
C PHE A 400 2.62 17.00 -11.07
N GLY A 401 1.67 17.71 -10.47
CA GLY A 401 1.69 19.16 -10.34
C GLY A 401 1.24 19.87 -11.62
N PRO A 402 1.45 21.19 -11.74
CA PRO A 402 0.91 21.96 -12.85
C PRO A 402 1.52 21.51 -14.18
N LYS A 403 0.72 21.57 -15.25
CA LYS A 403 1.17 21.32 -16.62
C LYS A 403 2.43 22.14 -16.94
N GLY A 404 3.40 21.49 -17.58
CA GLY A 404 4.70 22.06 -17.93
C GLY A 404 5.72 22.02 -16.80
N TYR A 405 5.36 21.57 -15.60
CA TYR A 405 6.31 21.36 -14.51
C TYR A 405 6.97 19.98 -14.58
N SER A 406 6.20 18.92 -14.38
CA SER A 406 6.71 17.54 -14.40
C SER A 406 6.02 16.62 -15.41
N TRP A 407 5.06 17.17 -16.16
CA TRP A 407 4.35 16.53 -17.27
C TRP A 407 3.89 17.57 -18.31
N ASP A 408 3.68 17.15 -19.56
CA ASP A 408 3.08 17.98 -20.62
C ASP A 408 2.39 17.13 -21.69
N TYR A 409 1.60 17.76 -22.57
CA TYR A 409 1.08 17.14 -23.78
C TYR A 409 2.08 17.21 -24.92
N LEU A 410 2.22 16.09 -25.62
CA LEU A 410 2.94 15.95 -26.88
C LEU A 410 2.09 16.48 -28.04
N GLU A 411 2.74 16.72 -29.19
CA GLU A 411 2.06 17.20 -30.41
C GLU A 411 0.96 16.22 -30.91
N ASN A 412 1.07 14.94 -30.56
CA ASN A 412 0.09 13.91 -30.92
C ASN A 412 -1.13 13.87 -29.97
N GLY A 413 -1.20 14.76 -28.97
CA GLY A 413 -2.29 14.86 -28.00
C GLY A 413 -2.17 13.91 -26.81
N LYS A 414 -1.16 13.03 -26.77
CA LYS A 414 -0.83 12.22 -25.58
C LYS A 414 -0.10 13.04 -24.54
N TRP A 415 -0.19 12.67 -23.28
CA TRP A 415 0.62 13.28 -22.23
C TRP A 415 1.87 12.45 -21.95
N THR A 416 2.93 13.11 -21.49
CA THR A 416 4.17 12.46 -21.03
C THR A 416 4.67 13.08 -19.73
N GLU A 417 5.47 12.31 -19.02
CA GLU A 417 6.27 12.79 -17.90
C GLU A 417 7.55 13.47 -18.43
N LEU A 418 7.89 14.64 -17.89
CA LEU A 418 9.10 15.37 -18.28
C LEU A 418 10.30 14.84 -17.49
N ALA A 419 11.42 14.61 -18.19
CA ALA A 419 12.67 14.19 -17.56
C ALA A 419 13.26 15.28 -16.65
N ASN A 420 13.05 16.56 -17.01
CA ASN A 420 13.54 17.72 -16.28
C ASN A 420 12.38 18.64 -15.91
N ILE A 421 12.49 19.29 -14.76
CA ILE A 421 11.60 20.38 -14.34
C ILE A 421 11.99 21.69 -15.07
N PRO A 422 11.18 22.77 -15.00
CA PRO A 422 11.42 24.00 -15.78
C PRO A 422 12.75 24.71 -15.51
N SER A 423 13.40 24.46 -14.35
CA SER A 423 14.75 24.95 -14.06
C SER A 423 15.83 24.30 -14.92
N GLY A 424 15.51 23.20 -15.62
CA GLY A 424 16.45 22.35 -16.33
C GLY A 424 17.12 21.30 -15.43
N GLU A 425 16.84 21.33 -14.13
CA GLU A 425 17.23 20.26 -13.22
C GLU A 425 16.42 19.01 -13.51
N PRO A 426 16.99 17.82 -13.28
CA PRO A 426 16.22 16.62 -13.49
C PRO A 426 15.09 16.49 -12.47
N ARG A 427 14.04 15.78 -12.87
CA ARG A 427 12.87 15.58 -12.03
C ARG A 427 13.17 14.54 -10.95
N THR A 428 12.81 14.87 -9.71
CA THR A 428 12.98 14.04 -8.52
C THR A 428 11.67 13.98 -7.74
N MET A 429 11.55 13.07 -6.79
CA MET A 429 10.42 13.11 -5.84
C MET A 429 10.41 14.42 -5.05
N GLU A 430 11.58 14.88 -4.60
CA GLU A 430 11.72 16.08 -3.78
C GLU A 430 11.23 17.32 -4.52
N ASN A 431 11.69 17.55 -5.76
CA ASN A 431 11.23 18.71 -6.51
C ASN A 431 9.79 18.55 -7.05
N SER A 432 9.34 17.33 -7.35
CA SER A 432 7.94 17.07 -7.74
C SER A 432 6.96 17.44 -6.63
N THR A 433 7.28 17.11 -5.38
CA THR A 433 6.44 17.38 -4.20
C THR A 433 6.41 18.86 -3.79
N LEU A 434 7.13 19.75 -4.47
CA LEU A 434 6.96 21.20 -4.31
C LEU A 434 5.62 21.71 -4.88
N TYR A 435 5.04 20.97 -5.84
CA TYR A 435 3.88 21.42 -6.60
C TYR A 435 2.81 20.34 -6.81
N ALA A 436 2.93 19.17 -6.17
CA ALA A 436 2.02 18.05 -6.33
C ALA A 436 1.87 17.30 -4.99
N THR A 437 0.72 16.65 -4.78
CA THR A 437 0.53 15.82 -3.57
C THR A 437 1.16 14.44 -3.69
N TRP A 438 1.40 13.99 -4.92
CA TRP A 438 1.90 12.65 -5.22
C TRP A 438 1.04 11.51 -4.64
N GLY A 439 -0.22 11.81 -4.31
CA GLY A 439 -1.16 10.84 -3.76
C GLY A 439 -1.16 10.67 -2.23
N TYR A 440 -0.42 11.50 -1.47
CA TYR A 440 -0.35 11.36 0.00
C TYR A 440 -1.52 12.01 0.75
N GLY A 441 -2.18 13.02 0.17
CA GLY A 441 -3.35 13.67 0.79
C GLY A 441 -4.68 13.42 0.08
N ILE A 442 -4.62 13.28 -1.24
CA ILE A 442 -5.78 13.06 -2.10
C ILE A 442 -5.54 11.75 -2.83
N PRO A 443 -6.43 10.74 -2.73
CA PRO A 443 -6.24 9.50 -3.45
C PRO A 443 -6.22 9.74 -4.97
N TYR A 444 -5.59 8.83 -5.69
CA TYR A 444 -5.53 8.87 -7.15
C TYR A 444 -6.50 7.86 -7.72
N TRP A 445 -7.14 8.23 -8.82
CA TRP A 445 -8.02 7.37 -9.61
C TRP A 445 -7.64 7.54 -11.08
N CYS A 446 -6.64 6.79 -11.49
CA CYS A 446 -6.06 6.78 -12.82
C CYS A 446 -6.36 5.43 -13.48
N PHE A 447 -7.42 5.39 -14.28
CA PHE A 447 -7.86 4.19 -15.00
C PHE A 447 -7.01 3.88 -16.23
N GLY A 448 -7.28 2.73 -16.85
CA GLY A 448 -6.53 2.25 -18.01
C GLY A 448 -6.62 3.16 -19.22
N ASP A 449 -7.73 3.89 -19.40
CA ASP A 449 -7.89 4.90 -20.45
C ASP A 449 -6.98 6.12 -20.22
N PHE A 450 -6.93 6.63 -18.99
CA PHE A 450 -5.99 7.68 -18.58
C PHE A 450 -4.53 7.29 -18.88
N TRP A 451 -4.13 6.07 -18.55
CA TRP A 451 -2.78 5.57 -18.83
C TRP A 451 -2.53 5.21 -20.29
N ALA A 452 -3.57 4.88 -21.07
CA ALA A 452 -3.46 4.66 -22.51
C ALA A 452 -3.16 5.95 -23.30
N GLU A 453 -3.56 7.10 -22.74
CA GLU A 453 -3.22 8.43 -23.24
C GLU A 453 -1.80 8.88 -22.86
N LYS A 454 -1.08 8.10 -22.05
CA LYS A 454 0.34 8.34 -21.77
C LYS A 454 1.23 7.85 -22.90
N GLU A 455 2.26 8.62 -23.20
CA GLU A 455 3.44 8.16 -23.95
C GLU A 455 4.63 8.01 -22.99
N ILE A 456 5.26 6.84 -22.96
CA ILE A 456 6.45 6.60 -22.14
C ILE A 456 7.67 6.98 -22.99
N THR A 457 8.39 8.01 -22.57
CA THR A 457 9.57 8.51 -23.31
C THR A 457 10.90 8.18 -22.63
N ALA A 458 10.91 7.84 -21.34
CA ALA A 458 12.13 7.48 -20.61
C ALA A 458 12.60 6.06 -20.95
N GLU A 459 13.90 5.91 -21.25
CA GLU A 459 14.49 4.61 -21.65
C GLU A 459 14.35 3.56 -20.56
N THR A 460 14.65 3.92 -19.31
CA THR A 460 14.55 3.03 -18.14
C THR A 460 13.13 2.56 -17.86
N ALA A 461 12.13 3.40 -18.14
CA ALA A 461 10.72 3.04 -18.02
C ALA A 461 10.28 2.07 -19.13
N LEU A 462 10.81 2.24 -20.35
CA LEU A 462 10.57 1.32 -21.47
C LEU A 462 11.24 -0.04 -21.21
N GLU A 463 12.48 -0.05 -20.71
CA GLU A 463 13.21 -1.26 -20.32
C GLU A 463 12.42 -2.04 -19.26
N ARG A 464 11.99 -1.35 -18.20
CA ARG A 464 11.16 -1.94 -17.16
C ARG A 464 9.86 -2.52 -17.72
N GLN A 465 9.16 -1.78 -18.59
CA GLN A 465 7.94 -2.26 -19.22
C GLN A 465 8.19 -3.52 -20.07
N GLY A 466 9.31 -3.56 -20.79
CA GLY A 466 9.77 -4.72 -21.54
C GLY A 466 9.95 -5.93 -20.63
N ALA A 467 10.76 -5.82 -19.58
CA ALA A 467 11.00 -6.91 -18.63
C ALA A 467 9.70 -7.40 -17.96
N LEU A 468 8.81 -6.48 -17.59
CA LEU A 468 7.49 -6.82 -17.05
C LEU A 468 6.69 -7.67 -18.03
N ASN A 469 6.54 -7.23 -19.28
CA ASN A 469 5.71 -7.89 -20.28
C ASN A 469 6.33 -9.22 -20.77
N GLU A 470 7.66 -9.28 -20.88
CA GLU A 470 8.36 -10.40 -21.47
C GLU A 470 8.76 -11.48 -20.48
N SER A 471 8.81 -11.16 -19.18
CA SER A 471 9.24 -12.08 -18.13
C SER A 471 8.23 -12.15 -16.98
N TYR A 472 8.15 -11.12 -16.13
CA TYR A 472 7.41 -11.20 -14.86
C TYR A 472 5.92 -11.48 -15.03
N MET A 473 5.23 -10.78 -15.94
CA MET A 473 3.79 -10.94 -16.14
C MET A 473 3.39 -12.30 -16.71
N LYS A 474 4.33 -13.05 -17.31
CA LYS A 474 4.06 -14.41 -17.80
C LYS A 474 3.92 -15.44 -16.69
N VAL A 475 4.43 -15.12 -15.49
CA VAL A 475 4.51 -16.03 -14.34
C VAL A 475 3.93 -15.43 -13.05
N ALA A 476 3.51 -14.16 -13.10
CA ALA A 476 2.95 -13.47 -11.96
C ALA A 476 1.49 -13.90 -11.73
N ALA A 477 1.24 -14.66 -10.67
CA ALA A 477 -0.10 -14.94 -10.19
C ALA A 477 -0.77 -13.65 -9.67
N PRO A 478 -2.11 -13.52 -9.76
CA PRO A 478 -2.84 -12.44 -9.10
C PRO A 478 -2.45 -12.34 -7.61
N GLY A 479 -2.25 -11.12 -7.13
CA GLY A 479 -2.08 -10.89 -5.69
C GLY A 479 -3.35 -11.24 -4.94
N LEU A 480 -3.28 -11.25 -3.62
CA LEU A 480 -4.43 -11.53 -2.79
C LEU A 480 -4.93 -10.26 -2.09
N PRO A 481 -6.26 -10.10 -1.92
CA PRO A 481 -6.83 -8.90 -1.33
C PRO A 481 -6.65 -8.89 0.19
N GLU A 482 -6.78 -7.73 0.82
CA GLU A 482 -7.03 -7.72 2.25
C GLU A 482 -8.52 -8.03 2.48
N LEU A 483 -8.80 -9.04 3.29
CA LEU A 483 -10.16 -9.48 3.55
C LEU A 483 -10.67 -8.89 4.85
N VAL A 484 -11.98 -8.64 4.87
CA VAL A 484 -12.71 -8.30 6.09
C VAL A 484 -13.54 -9.50 6.49
N TYR A 485 -13.54 -9.77 7.79
CA TYR A 485 -14.23 -10.90 8.36
C TYR A 485 -15.48 -10.43 9.12
N GLU A 486 -16.46 -11.32 9.31
CA GLU A 486 -17.58 -11.10 10.23
C GLU A 486 -17.06 -10.84 11.65
N GLU A 487 -17.79 -10.05 12.44
CA GLU A 487 -17.33 -9.44 13.70
C GLU A 487 -16.53 -10.38 14.63
N ASP A 488 -17.07 -11.56 14.95
CA ASP A 488 -16.42 -12.51 15.85
C ASP A 488 -15.14 -13.11 15.26
N GLU A 489 -15.16 -13.43 13.96
CA GLU A 489 -14.02 -13.98 13.22
C GLU A 489 -12.98 -12.90 12.91
N ASN A 490 -13.38 -11.63 12.81
CA ASN A 490 -12.47 -10.49 12.61
C ASN A 490 -11.55 -10.30 13.81
N ARG A 491 -12.09 -10.37 15.03
CA ARG A 491 -11.29 -10.33 16.26
C ARG A 491 -10.38 -11.54 16.38
N GLU A 492 -10.85 -12.73 15.99
CA GLU A 492 -10.03 -13.94 15.94
C GLU A 492 -8.85 -13.78 14.96
N ALA A 493 -9.15 -13.38 13.72
CA ALA A 493 -8.19 -13.16 12.64
C ALA A 493 -7.11 -12.14 13.04
N LEU A 494 -7.49 -10.99 13.62
CA LEU A 494 -6.56 -9.96 14.10
C LEU A 494 -5.57 -10.49 15.15
N ASN A 495 -6.05 -11.30 16.10
CA ASN A 495 -5.22 -11.90 17.13
C ASN A 495 -4.24 -12.92 16.54
N ILE A 496 -4.72 -13.80 15.66
CA ILE A 496 -3.88 -14.80 15.00
C ILE A 496 -2.81 -14.12 14.14
N LYS A 497 -3.22 -13.20 13.26
CA LYS A 497 -2.35 -12.43 12.36
C LYS A 497 -1.16 -11.80 13.10
N THR A 498 -1.45 -11.11 14.21
CA THR A 498 -0.44 -10.37 14.98
C THR A 498 0.67 -11.28 15.51
N ASP A 499 0.31 -12.37 16.19
CA ASP A 499 1.30 -13.24 16.83
C ASP A 499 1.97 -14.18 15.83
N LEU A 500 1.21 -14.71 14.86
CA LEU A 500 1.71 -15.64 13.85
C LEU A 500 2.72 -14.96 12.93
N PHE A 501 2.39 -13.80 12.36
CA PHE A 501 3.24 -13.17 11.35
C PHE A 501 4.54 -12.66 11.95
N LYS A 502 4.48 -12.06 13.15
CA LYS A 502 5.66 -11.67 13.90
C LYS A 502 6.58 -12.85 14.19
N TYR A 503 6.02 -14.01 14.52
CA TYR A 503 6.80 -15.23 14.71
C TYR A 503 7.44 -15.69 13.39
N VAL A 504 6.67 -15.77 12.31
CA VAL A 504 7.16 -16.17 10.98
C VAL A 504 8.30 -15.28 10.54
N ASP A 505 8.12 -13.96 10.50
CA ASP A 505 9.14 -13.02 10.02
C ASP A 505 10.45 -13.13 10.81
N SER A 506 10.32 -13.24 12.14
CA SER A 506 11.47 -13.45 13.00
C SER A 506 12.19 -14.76 12.69
N GLN A 507 11.48 -15.85 12.41
CA GLN A 507 12.10 -17.15 12.12
C GLN A 507 12.72 -17.21 10.72
N LEU A 508 12.09 -16.63 9.70
CA LEU A 508 12.66 -16.60 8.35
C LEU A 508 14.05 -15.92 8.34
N ALA A 509 14.19 -14.78 9.04
CA ALA A 509 15.48 -14.12 9.20
C ALA A 509 16.50 -14.97 9.99
N GLN A 510 16.07 -15.69 11.03
CA GLN A 510 16.94 -16.60 11.79
C GLN A 510 17.40 -17.80 10.96
N PHE A 511 16.55 -18.31 10.08
CA PHE A 511 16.89 -19.42 9.19
C PHE A 511 17.88 -19.03 8.11
N ILE A 512 17.76 -17.84 7.53
CA ILE A 512 18.76 -17.35 6.57
C ILE A 512 20.11 -17.14 7.28
N THR A 513 20.11 -16.62 8.50
CA THR A 513 21.36 -16.28 9.21
C THR A 513 22.03 -17.46 9.90
N ASN A 514 21.28 -18.44 10.41
CA ASN A 514 21.81 -19.56 11.20
C ASN A 514 21.60 -20.94 10.57
N GLY A 515 20.87 -21.02 9.45
CA GLY A 515 20.55 -22.25 8.75
C GLY A 515 19.29 -22.94 9.25
N VAL A 516 18.82 -23.89 8.44
CA VAL A 516 17.64 -24.72 8.72
C VAL A 516 18.10 -26.15 8.96
N THR A 517 17.60 -26.79 10.01
CA THR A 517 17.75 -28.23 10.26
C THR A 517 16.36 -28.86 10.33
N ASP A 518 16.27 -30.18 10.18
CA ASP A 518 14.98 -30.89 10.35
C ASP A 518 14.35 -30.58 11.72
N GLU A 519 15.18 -30.54 12.77
CA GLU A 519 14.75 -30.26 14.14
C GLU A 519 14.21 -28.83 14.31
N SER A 520 14.88 -27.84 13.72
CA SER A 520 14.44 -26.45 13.80
C SER A 520 13.22 -26.17 12.92
N TRP A 521 13.13 -26.82 11.76
CA TRP A 521 11.97 -26.76 10.87
C TRP A 521 10.72 -27.40 11.52
N ASP A 522 10.85 -28.61 12.08
CA ASP A 522 9.74 -29.28 12.77
C ASP A 522 9.24 -28.46 13.96
N ALA A 523 10.15 -27.86 14.72
CA ALA A 523 9.81 -26.96 15.82
C ALA A 523 9.06 -25.72 15.34
N TYR A 524 9.49 -25.14 14.22
CA TYR A 524 8.86 -23.99 13.58
C TYR A 524 7.44 -24.32 13.10
N ILE A 525 7.25 -25.41 12.36
CA ILE A 525 5.94 -25.88 11.89
C ILE A 525 5.00 -26.14 13.07
N LYS A 526 5.48 -26.80 14.12
CA LYS A 526 4.69 -27.01 15.34
C LYS A 526 4.29 -25.70 15.99
N LYS A 527 5.21 -24.75 16.12
CA LYS A 527 4.92 -23.46 16.76
C LYS A 527 3.93 -22.63 15.93
N MET A 528 3.99 -22.68 14.60
CA MET A 528 2.97 -22.06 13.73
C MET A 528 1.58 -22.66 13.96
N LYS A 529 1.47 -23.98 14.14
CA LYS A 529 0.19 -24.63 14.50
C LYS A 529 -0.31 -24.20 15.87
N ASP A 530 0.58 -24.09 16.86
CA ASP A 530 0.22 -23.55 18.19
C ASP A 530 -0.24 -22.08 18.11
N LEU A 531 0.27 -21.32 17.14
CA LEU A 531 -0.16 -19.96 16.80
C LEU A 531 -1.32 -19.93 15.79
N GLN A 532 -1.99 -21.06 15.56
CA GLN A 532 -3.22 -21.17 14.78
C GLN A 532 -3.08 -20.86 13.27
N ALA A 533 -1.94 -21.17 12.65
CA ALA A 533 -1.75 -21.01 11.20
C ALA A 533 -2.81 -21.73 10.35
N ASP A 534 -3.22 -22.94 10.76
CA ASP A 534 -4.27 -23.70 10.06
C ASP A 534 -5.61 -22.93 10.09
N ARG A 535 -5.96 -22.35 11.24
CA ARG A 535 -7.19 -21.55 11.41
C ARG A 535 -7.14 -20.24 10.63
N TRP A 536 -5.98 -19.59 10.56
CA TRP A 536 -5.76 -18.43 9.70
C TRP A 536 -6.03 -18.75 8.23
N ALA A 537 -5.45 -19.84 7.72
CA ALA A 537 -5.66 -20.28 6.35
C ALA A 537 -7.14 -20.62 6.07
N GLU A 538 -7.81 -21.29 7.00
CA GLU A 538 -9.25 -21.57 6.89
C GLU A 538 -10.11 -20.31 6.83
N LEU A 539 -9.86 -19.34 7.72
CA LEU A 539 -10.56 -18.06 7.74
C LEU A 539 -10.32 -17.30 6.43
N TYR A 540 -9.07 -17.16 6.03
CA TYR A 540 -8.73 -16.44 4.81
C TYR A 540 -9.37 -17.09 3.58
N GLN A 541 -9.29 -18.42 3.45
CA GLN A 541 -9.91 -19.17 2.36
C GLN A 541 -11.43 -19.00 2.31
N LYS A 542 -12.10 -19.03 3.47
CA LYS A 542 -13.56 -18.85 3.57
C LYS A 542 -13.98 -17.49 2.99
N TYR A 543 -13.36 -16.40 3.43
CA TYR A 543 -13.74 -15.05 3.01
C TYR A 543 -13.26 -14.72 1.60
N TYR A 544 -12.15 -15.30 1.17
CA TYR A 544 -11.73 -15.23 -0.22
C TYR A 544 -12.80 -15.84 -1.14
N ASN A 545 -13.35 -17.00 -0.79
CA ASN A 545 -14.42 -17.62 -1.57
C ASN A 545 -15.70 -16.77 -1.59
N ILE A 546 -16.11 -16.22 -0.44
CA ILE A 546 -17.29 -15.33 -0.36
C ILE A 546 -17.13 -14.14 -1.30
N MET A 547 -15.97 -13.47 -1.25
CA MET A 547 -15.67 -12.31 -2.09
C MET A 547 -15.57 -12.67 -3.59
N MET A 548 -15.10 -13.86 -3.94
CA MET A 548 -15.05 -14.31 -5.34
C MET A 548 -16.42 -14.75 -5.89
N GLU A 549 -17.42 -14.96 -5.03
CA GLU A 549 -18.79 -15.34 -5.39
C GLU A 549 -19.78 -14.17 -5.44
N SER A 550 -19.46 -13.04 -4.79
CA SER A 550 -20.22 -11.77 -4.81
C SER A 550 -19.99 -11.00 -6.09
#